data_AF-H2YKA1-F1
#
_entry.id   AF-H2YKA1-F1
#
_cell.length_a   1.000
_cell.length_b   1.000
_cell.length_c   1.000
_cell.angle_alpha   90.00
_cell.angle_beta   90.00
_cell.angle_gamma   90.00
#
_symmetry.space_group_name_H-M   'P 1'
#
loop_
_entity.id
_entity.type
_entity.pdbx_description
1 polymer ?
#
loop_
_entity_poly.entity_id
_entity_poly.type
_entity_poly.pdbx_seq_one_letter_code
_entity_poly.pdbx_strand_id
1 'polypeptide(L)'
;MKPIIPQGGYFMLADTSSIEVDLSDSADSGESYDYRLVKWLIRNKKVATIPNSAFYSSEHKSIAEKYIRFCFCKKDETISQMATIFREWAKTM
;
A
#
# COMPACT_ATOMS: atom_id res chain seq x y z
N MET A 1 8.98 1.07 3.31
CA MET A 1 8.37 0.12 2.34
C MET A 1 9.45 -0.68 1.66
N LYS A 2 9.31 -2.00 1.58
CA LYS A 2 10.24 -2.89 0.89
C LYS A 2 9.56 -3.58 -0.29
N PRO A 3 10.02 -3.42 -1.54
CA PRO A 3 9.38 -4.04 -2.71
C PRO A 3 9.69 -5.54 -2.78
N ILE A 4 8.73 -6.31 -3.29
CA ILE A 4 8.91 -7.70 -3.72
C ILE A 4 8.97 -7.68 -5.24
N ILE A 5 10.17 -7.87 -5.80
CA ILE A 5 10.41 -7.76 -7.24
C ILE A 5 9.70 -8.91 -7.97
N PRO A 6 8.71 -8.61 -8.84
CA PRO A 6 7.98 -9.65 -9.55
C PRO A 6 8.85 -10.21 -10.68
N GLN A 7 8.70 -11.52 -10.94
CA GLN A 7 9.35 -12.18 -12.08
C GLN A 7 8.57 -12.01 -13.39
N GLY A 8 7.36 -11.45 -13.34
CA GLY A 8 6.52 -11.19 -14.50
C GLY A 8 5.22 -10.45 -14.17
N GLY A 9 4.49 -10.06 -15.21
CA GLY A 9 3.26 -9.27 -15.08
C GLY A 9 3.51 -7.79 -14.80
N TYR A 10 2.46 -7.10 -14.36
CA TYR A 10 2.38 -5.65 -14.16
C TYR A 10 2.03 -5.20 -12.73
N PHE A 11 2.08 -6.13 -11.76
CA PHE A 11 1.82 -5.85 -10.35
C PHE A 11 3.06 -6.09 -9.51
N MET A 12 3.25 -5.29 -8.47
CA MET A 12 4.33 -5.41 -7.50
C MET A 12 3.75 -5.31 -6.10
N LEU A 13 4.14 -6.22 -5.20
CA LEU A 13 3.84 -6.10 -3.79
C LEU A 13 4.90 -5.25 -3.09
N ALA A 14 4.48 -4.52 -2.06
CA ALA A 14 5.37 -3.83 -1.15
C ALA A 14 5.01 -4.22 0.29
N ASP A 15 6.01 -4.63 1.06
CA ASP A 15 5.92 -4.81 2.50
C ASP A 15 5.86 -3.42 3.17
N THR A 16 4.82 -3.22 3.97
CA THR A 16 4.51 -1.97 4.66
C THR A 16 4.76 -2.04 6.17
N SER A 17 5.30 -3.14 6.70
CA SER A 17 5.57 -3.28 8.14
C SER A 17 6.52 -2.22 8.70
N SER A 18 7.33 -1.58 7.85
CA SER A 18 8.24 -0.49 8.25
C SER A 18 7.59 0.90 8.22
N ILE A 19 6.30 1.01 7.91
CA ILE A 19 5.59 2.29 7.84
C ILE A 19 4.82 2.48 9.13
N GLU A 20 5.13 3.56 9.83
CA GLU A 20 4.33 4.03 10.95
C GLU A 20 3.47 5.21 10.47
N VAL A 21 2.16 5.00 10.46
CA VAL A 21 1.15 6.02 10.19
C VAL A 21 0.06 5.91 11.23
N ASP A 22 -0.47 7.05 11.65
CA ASP A 22 -1.66 7.08 12.49
C ASP A 22 -2.88 6.63 11.68
N LEU A 23 -3.44 5.48 12.07
CA LEU A 23 -4.64 4.86 11.50
C LEU A 23 -5.81 4.86 12.49
N SER A 24 -5.75 5.66 13.56
CA SER A 24 -6.78 5.75 14.60
C SER A 24 -8.17 6.07 14.04
N ASP A 25 -8.26 6.95 13.05
CA ASP A 25 -9.50 7.28 12.29
C ASP A 25 -10.17 6.06 11.61
N SER A 26 -9.49 4.92 11.55
CA SER A 26 -9.96 3.68 10.96
C SER A 26 -9.92 2.48 11.91
N ALA A 27 -9.61 2.70 13.20
CA ALA A 27 -9.45 1.63 14.18
C ALA A 27 -10.73 0.83 14.46
N ASP A 28 -11.90 1.43 14.26
CA ASP A 28 -13.20 0.83 14.59
C ASP A 28 -13.84 0.01 13.46
N SER A 29 -13.17 -0.17 12.31
CA SER A 29 -13.82 -0.80 11.13
C SER A 29 -13.77 -2.34 11.10
N GLY A 30 -13.00 -2.99 11.97
CA GLY A 30 -12.74 -4.44 11.89
C GLY A 30 -11.96 -4.86 10.64
N GLU A 31 -11.39 -3.90 9.90
CA GLU A 31 -10.64 -4.14 8.68
C GLU A 31 -9.17 -4.47 8.96
N SER A 32 -8.58 -5.29 8.09
CA SER A 32 -7.16 -5.60 8.14
C SER A 32 -6.30 -4.35 7.94
N TYR A 33 -5.05 -4.44 8.40
CA TYR A 33 -4.13 -3.29 8.41
C TYR A 33 -3.94 -2.66 7.02
N ASP A 34 -3.73 -3.47 5.98
CA ASP A 34 -3.57 -3.00 4.60
C ASP A 34 -4.78 -2.23 4.06
N TYR A 35 -6.02 -2.62 4.39
CA TYR A 35 -7.22 -1.89 3.99
C TYR A 35 -7.22 -0.48 4.57
N ARG A 36 -6.90 -0.38 5.86
CA ARG A 36 -6.81 0.90 6.57
C ARG A 36 -5.70 1.78 5.99
N LEU A 37 -4.52 1.20 5.76
CA LEU A 37 -3.39 1.88 5.13
C LEU A 37 -3.70 2.35 3.70
N VAL A 38 -4.33 1.52 2.87
CA VAL A 38 -4.72 1.88 1.49
C VAL A 38 -5.68 3.07 1.49
N LYS A 39 -6.71 3.05 2.34
CA LYS A 39 -7.64 4.19 2.48
C LYS A 39 -6.92 5.45 2.93
N TRP A 40 -5.99 5.33 3.87
CA TRP A 40 -5.16 6.45 4.34
C TRP A 40 -4.29 7.02 3.20
N LEU A 41 -3.63 6.16 2.41
CA LEU A 41 -2.82 6.57 1.26
C LEU A 41 -3.67 7.32 0.22
N ILE A 42 -4.88 6.84 -0.05
CA ILE A 42 -5.82 7.51 -0.97
C ILE A 42 -6.20 8.90 -0.44
N ARG A 43 -6.59 9.00 0.84
CA ARG A 43 -7.05 10.27 1.43
C ARG A 43 -5.94 11.29 1.56
N ASN A 44 -4.79 10.88 2.10
CA ASN A 44 -3.70 11.77 2.52
C ASN A 44 -2.59 11.95 1.48
N LYS A 45 -2.31 10.92 0.68
CA LYS A 45 -1.23 10.95 -0.32
C LYS A 45 -1.73 10.96 -1.75
N LYS A 46 -3.05 10.79 -1.97
CA LYS A 46 -3.68 10.70 -3.30
C LYS A 46 -3.10 9.57 -4.17
N VAL A 47 -2.58 8.51 -3.53
CA VAL A 47 -2.05 7.34 -4.21
C VAL A 47 -2.96 6.15 -3.92
N ALA A 48 -3.55 5.58 -4.97
CA ALA A 48 -4.35 4.37 -4.86
C ALA A 48 -3.47 3.12 -4.99
N THR A 49 -3.63 2.20 -4.04
CA THR A 49 -3.03 0.86 -4.03
C THR A 49 -4.11 -0.16 -3.72
N ILE A 50 -3.80 -1.46 -3.77
CA ILE A 50 -4.77 -2.52 -3.46
C ILE A 50 -4.32 -3.27 -2.20
N PRO A 51 -5.21 -3.47 -1.21
CA PRO A 51 -4.89 -4.30 -0.05
C PRO A 51 -4.70 -5.75 -0.49
N ASN A 52 -3.60 -6.37 -0.10
CA ASN A 52 -3.29 -7.73 -0.55
C ASN A 52 -4.12 -8.80 0.18
N SER A 53 -4.57 -8.53 1.41
CA SER A 53 -5.45 -9.39 2.19
C SER A 53 -6.81 -9.63 1.53
N ALA A 54 -7.23 -8.77 0.60
CA ALA A 54 -8.45 -8.98 -0.20
C ALA A 54 -8.41 -10.26 -1.04
N PHE A 55 -7.21 -10.79 -1.32
CA PHE A 55 -7.00 -12.02 -2.09
C PHE A 55 -6.80 -13.27 -1.20
N TYR A 56 -6.99 -13.13 0.12
CA TYR A 56 -6.82 -14.20 1.10
C TYR A 56 -8.15 -14.53 1.77
N SER A 57 -8.31 -15.79 2.21
CA SER A 57 -9.46 -16.17 3.04
C SER A 57 -9.41 -15.44 4.38
N SER A 58 -10.56 -15.30 5.04
CA SER A 58 -10.67 -14.57 6.32
C SER A 58 -9.69 -15.07 7.38
N GLU A 59 -9.46 -16.38 7.45
CA GLU A 59 -8.57 -17.04 8.41
C GLU A 59 -7.08 -16.75 8.14
N HIS A 60 -6.73 -16.38 6.91
CA HIS A 60 -5.35 -16.19 6.46
C HIS A 60 -4.99 -14.73 6.14
N LYS A 61 -5.88 -13.77 6.41
CA LYS A 61 -5.63 -12.34 6.14
C LYS A 61 -4.36 -11.81 6.81
N SER A 62 -4.03 -12.29 8.01
CA SER A 62 -2.84 -11.88 8.77
C SER A 62 -1.51 -12.15 8.05
N ILE A 63 -1.47 -13.14 7.15
CA ILE A 63 -0.29 -13.42 6.30
C ILE A 63 -0.04 -12.27 5.32
N ALA A 64 -1.12 -11.67 4.83
CA ALA A 64 -1.12 -10.77 3.69
C ALA A 64 -1.30 -9.30 4.06
N GLU A 65 -1.85 -9.00 5.24
CA GLU A 65 -2.25 -7.64 5.62
C GLU A 65 -1.10 -6.64 5.78
N LYS A 66 0.15 -7.11 5.82
CA LYS A 66 1.34 -6.27 5.80
C LYS A 66 1.81 -5.90 4.38
N TYR A 67 1.09 -6.34 3.35
CA TYR A 67 1.44 -6.08 1.96
C TYR A 67 0.36 -5.24 1.28
N ILE A 68 0.80 -4.30 0.44
CA ILE A 68 -0.04 -3.61 -0.53
C ILE A 68 0.46 -3.87 -1.94
N ARG A 69 -0.45 -3.83 -2.92
CA ARG A 69 -0.16 -4.11 -4.32
C ARG A 69 -0.26 -2.85 -5.18
N PHE A 70 0.81 -2.58 -5.93
CA PHE A 70 0.88 -1.54 -6.95
C PHE A 70 0.71 -2.12 -8.35
N CYS A 71 0.16 -1.33 -9.27
CA CYS A 71 0.15 -1.61 -10.71
C CYS A 71 1.06 -0.62 -11.41
N PHE A 72 2.11 -1.10 -12.08
CA PHE A 72 3.08 -0.24 -12.78
C PHE A 72 2.85 -0.16 -14.29
N CYS A 73 1.86 -0.87 -14.85
CA CYS A 73 1.42 -0.64 -16.23
C CYS A 73 0.60 0.67 -16.29
N LYS A 74 1.31 1.79 -16.29
CA LYS A 74 0.83 3.18 -16.31
C LYS A 74 1.78 4.01 -17.18
N LYS A 75 1.41 5.25 -17.48
CA LYS A 75 2.33 6.17 -18.15
C LYS A 75 3.49 6.52 -17.21
N ASP A 76 4.66 6.81 -17.78
CA ASP A 76 5.87 7.16 -17.03
C ASP A 76 5.67 8.42 -16.18
N GLU A 77 4.87 9.37 -16.65
CA GLU A 77 4.55 10.58 -15.89
C GLU A 77 3.76 10.24 -14.61
N THR A 78 2.85 9.27 -14.68
CA THR A 78 2.07 8.81 -13.52
C THR A 78 2.99 8.14 -12.49
N ILE A 79 3.92 7.30 -12.95
CA ILE A 79 4.90 6.63 -12.07
C ILE A 79 5.82 7.68 -11.43
N SER A 80 6.27 8.66 -12.21
CA SER A 80 7.13 9.75 -11.74
C SER A 80 6.45 10.63 -10.69
N GLN A 81 5.17 10.96 -10.87
CA GLN A 81 4.38 11.71 -9.89
C GLN A 81 4.25 10.95 -8.57
N MET A 82 3.94 9.65 -8.61
CA MET A 82 3.89 8.80 -7.42
C MET A 82 5.26 8.76 -6.71
N ALA A 83 6.35 8.63 -7.47
CA ALA A 83 7.69 8.62 -6.91
C ALA A 83 8.02 9.94 -6.18
N THR A 84 7.62 11.08 -6.73
CA THR A 84 7.78 12.39 -6.06
C THR A 84 7.01 12.43 -4.74
N ILE A 85 5.73 12.05 -4.74
CA ILE A 85 4.89 12.02 -3.52
C ILE A 85 5.55 11.18 -2.42
N PHE A 86 6.04 9.98 -2.75
CA PHE A 86 6.68 9.11 -1.77
C PHE A 86 8.05 9.60 -1.31
N ARG A 87 8.85 10.24 -2.18
CA ARG A 87 10.12 10.86 -1.77
C ARG A 87 9.89 12.03 -0.83
N GLU A 88 8.86 12.85 -1.07
CA GLU A 88 8.50 13.96 -0.19
C GLU A 88 7.98 13.45 1.15
N TRP A 89 7.11 12.43 1.13
CA TRP A 89 6.62 11.81 2.35
C TRP A 89 7.75 11.17 3.18
N ALA A 90 8.74 10.54 2.54
CA ALA A 90 9.89 9.98 3.25
C ALA A 90 10.75 11.03 3.98
N LYS A 91 10.66 12.32 3.63
CA LYS A 91 11.35 13.41 4.34
C LYS A 91 10.61 13.87 5.60
N THR A 92 9.34 13.50 5.75
CA THR A 92 8.50 13.87 6.90
C THR A 92 8.38 12.74 7.92
N MET A 93 9.08 11.62 7.68
CA MET A 93 9.21 10.48 8.58
C MET A 93 10.56 10.55 9.27
#